data_AF-A0A5J4UES0-F1
#
_entry.id   AF-A0A5J4UES0-F1
#
_cell.length_a   1.000
_cell.length_b   1.000
_cell.length_c   1.000
_cell.angle_alpha   90.00
_cell.angle_beta   90.00
_cell.angle_gamma   90.00
#
_symmetry.space_group_name_H-M   'P 1'
#
loop_
_entity.id
_entity.type
_entity.pdbx_description
1 polymer ?
#
loop_
_entity_poly.entity_id
_entity_poly.type
_entity_poly.pdbx_seq_one_letter_code
_entity_poly.pdbx_strand_id
1 'polypeptide(L)' 'MSISSEYFEAIADYRGVKGDANYIAVMKGDVVRLIKKDKEWLTVQKDGDIGKVPKGILIQKENKISSEDIIGYN' A
#
# COMPACT_ATOMS: atom_id res chain seq x y z
N MET A 1 -11.87 17.20 -3.87
CA MET A 1 -12.08 15.78 -4.19
C MET A 1 -11.23 14.97 -3.24
N SER A 2 -11.84 14.24 -2.31
CA SER A 2 -11.10 13.37 -1.39
C SER A 2 -10.76 12.08 -2.13
N ILE A 3 -9.50 11.93 -2.56
CA ILE A 3 -9.00 10.64 -3.03
C ILE A 3 -8.81 9.79 -1.78
N SER A 4 -9.76 8.88 -1.51
CA SER A 4 -9.59 7.88 -0.47
C SER A 4 -8.30 7.11 -0.76
N SER A 5 -7.33 7.21 0.14
CA SER A 5 -6.07 6.47 0.01
C SER A 5 -6.24 5.13 0.70
N GLU A 6 -6.10 4.04 -0.07
CA GLU A 6 -6.06 2.68 0.47
C GLU A 6 -4.62 2.34 0.87
N TYR A 7 -4.41 1.93 2.12
CA TYR A 7 -3.12 1.48 2.64
C TYR A 7 -3.12 -0.02 2.89
N PHE A 8 -1.96 -0.63 2.70
CA PHE A 8 -1.73 -2.06 2.91
C PHE A 8 -0.51 -2.26 3.80
N GLU A 9 -0.54 -3.28 4.65
CA GLU A 9 0.63 -3.73 5.42
C GLU A 9 1.21 -4.98 4.76
N ALA A 10 2.53 -5.02 4.61
CA ALA A 10 3.25 -6.22 4.18
C ALA A 10 3.31 -7.24 5.32
N ILE A 11 2.82 -8.46 5.07
CA ILE A 11 2.81 -9.55 6.07
C ILE A 11 4.01 -10.51 5.93
N ALA A 12 4.80 -10.34 4.87
CA ALA A 12 6.02 -11.10 4.59
C ALA A 12 7.01 -10.24 3.81
N ASP A 13 8.30 -10.64 3.86
CA ASP A 13 9.36 -9.96 3.13
C ASP A 13 9.29 -10.27 1.63
N TYR A 14 9.53 -9.26 0.81
CA TYR A 14 9.69 -9.37 -0.63
C TYR A 14 10.85 -8.49 -1.08
N ARG A 15 11.86 -9.09 -1.70
CA ARG A 15 13.11 -8.41 -2.07
C ARG A 15 13.06 -7.67 -3.40
N GLY A 16 11.91 -7.65 -4.07
CA GLY A 16 11.82 -7.19 -5.46
C GLY A 16 12.49 -8.15 -6.44
N VAL A 17 12.66 -7.67 -7.68
CA VAL A 17 13.39 -8.38 -8.74
C VAL A 17 14.68 -7.61 -9.03
N LYS A 18 15.83 -8.26 -8.87
CA LYS A 18 17.13 -7.60 -9.04
C LYS A 18 17.27 -7.07 -10.46
N GLY A 19 17.50 -5.76 -10.59
CA GLY A 19 17.69 -5.08 -11.87
C GLY A 19 16.39 -4.64 -12.55
N ASP A 20 15.22 -4.88 -11.95
CA ASP A 20 13.93 -4.44 -12.48
C ASP A 20 13.29 -3.40 -11.55
N ALA A 21 13.34 -2.13 -11.98
CA ALA A 21 12.78 -1.00 -11.25
C ALA A 21 11.24 -1.02 -11.16
N ASN A 22 10.57 -1.91 -11.88
CA ASN A 22 9.11 -2.07 -11.75
C ASN A 22 8.71 -2.76 -10.45
N TYR A 23 9.65 -3.35 -9.70
CA TYR A 23 9.40 -4.05 -8.45
C TYR A 23 10.21 -3.40 -7.32
N ILE A 24 9.53 -3.09 -6.23
CA ILE A 24 10.17 -2.54 -5.03
C ILE A 24 10.24 -3.60 -3.94
N ALA A 25 11.24 -3.47 -3.07
CA ALA A 25 11.35 -4.31 -1.89
C ALA A 25 10.41 -3.81 -0.78
N VAL A 26 9.79 -4.74 -0.07
CA VAL A 26 9.03 -4.49 1.16
C VAL A 26 9.44 -5.52 2.20
N MET A 27 9.51 -5.10 3.45
CA MET A 27 9.72 -5.95 4.62
C MET A 27 8.41 -6.13 5.37
N LYS A 28 8.26 -7.23 6.08
CA LYS A 28 7.11 -7.45 6.95
C LYS A 28 6.95 -6.27 7.93
N GLY A 29 5.74 -5.73 8.02
CA GLY A 29 5.37 -4.56 8.81
C GLY A 29 5.41 -3.25 8.04
N ASP A 30 5.97 -3.22 6.83
CA ASP A 30 5.95 -2.02 5.99
C ASP A 30 4.52 -1.65 5.59
N VAL A 31 4.18 -0.37 5.70
CA VAL A 31 2.91 0.19 5.22
C VAL A 31 3.14 0.86 3.88
N VAL A 32 2.36 0.45 2.88
CA VAL A 32 2.45 0.94 1.51
C VAL A 32 1.11 1.52 1.07
N ARG A 33 1.15 2.56 0.23
CA ARG A 33 -0.05 3.17 -0.33
C ARG A 33 -0.36 2.54 -1.68
N LEU A 34 -1.60 2.12 -1.88
CA LEU A 34 -2.02 1.58 -3.16
C LEU A 34 -2.12 2.67 -4.23
N ILE A 35 -1.55 2.38 -5.39
CA ILE A 35 -1.66 3.21 -6.60
C ILE A 35 -2.55 2.53 -7.64
N LYS A 36 -2.39 1.21 -7.85
CA LYS A 36 -3.15 0.44 -8.84
C LYS A 36 -3.32 -1.02 -8.43
N LYS A 37 -4.51 -1.58 -8.67
CA LYS A 37 -4.81 -3.02 -8.51
C LYS A 37 -4.67 -3.73 -9.85
N ASP A 38 -3.85 -4.78 -9.91
CA ASP A 38 -3.78 -5.74 -11.01
C ASP A 38 -4.15 -7.15 -10.49
N LYS A 39 -4.18 -8.18 -11.36
CA LYS A 39 -4.63 -9.53 -10.97
C LYS A 39 -3.78 -10.16 -9.86
N GLU A 40 -2.47 -10.28 -10.09
CA GLU A 40 -1.53 -10.93 -9.17
C GLU A 40 -0.67 -9.93 -8.37
N TRP A 41 -0.65 -8.68 -8.82
CA TRP A 41 0.24 -7.63 -8.32
C TRP A 41 -0.56 -6.41 -7.88
N LEU A 42 -0.05 -5.72 -6.86
CA LEU A 42 -0.47 -4.37 -6.52
C LEU A 42 0.68 -3.43 -6.84
N THR A 43 0.41 -2.36 -7.57
CA THR A 43 1.35 -1.25 -7.71
C THR A 43 1.14 -0.33 -6.52
N VAL A 44 2.19 -0.15 -5.73
CA VAL A 44 2.16 0.59 -4.47
C VAL A 44 3.26 1.63 -4.44
N GLN A 45 3.09 2.63 -3.58
CA GLN A 45 4.10 3.62 -3.26
C GLN A 45 4.64 3.39 -1.84
N LYS A 46 5.97 3.47 -1.70
CA LYS A 46 6.69 3.40 -0.42
C LYS A 46 7.93 4.28 -0.49
N ASP A 47 8.15 5.13 0.51
CA ASP A 47 9.34 5.99 0.63
C ASP A 47 9.66 6.82 -0.63
N GLY A 48 8.64 7.16 -1.42
CA GLY A 48 8.78 7.88 -2.69
C GLY A 48 8.92 6.97 -3.92
N ASP A 49 9.30 5.71 -3.74
CA ASP A 49 9.39 4.72 -4.82
C ASP A 49 8.02 4.12 -5.15
N ILE A 50 7.82 3.80 -6.43
CA ILE A 50 6.60 3.16 -6.93
C ILE A 50 6.99 1.84 -7.60
N GLY A 51 6.35 0.75 -7.18
CA GLY A 51 6.57 -0.55 -7.82
C GLY A 51 5.54 -1.61 -7.45
N LYS A 52 5.69 -2.75 -8.10
CA LYS A 52 4.82 -3.92 -7.98
C LYS A 52 5.24 -4.79 -6.81
N VAL A 53 4.25 -5.20 -6.03
CA VAL A 53 4.39 -6.13 -4.91
C VAL A 53 3.32 -7.22 -5.06
N PRO A 54 3.61 -8.51 -4.76
CA PRO A 54 2.62 -9.58 -4.87
C PRO A 54 1.41 -9.32 -3.97
N LYS A 55 0.20 -9.48 -4.50
CA LYS A 55 -1.03 -9.25 -3.73
C LYS A 55 -1.13 -10.16 -2.50
N GLY A 56 -0.64 -11.39 -2.60
CA GLY A 56 -0.73 -12.39 -1.54
C GLY A 56 0.05 -12.07 -0.26
N ILE A 57 0.95 -11.07 -0.31
CA ILE A 57 1.75 -10.64 0.86
C ILE A 57 1.31 -9.30 1.43
N LEU A 58 0.20 -8.74 0.96
CA LEU A 58 -0.34 -7.45 1.39
C LEU A 58 -1.73 -7.65 2.00
N ILE A 59 -1.94 -7.12 3.21
CA ILE A 59 -3.26 -7.05 3.84
C ILE A 59 -3.74 -5.60 3.89
N GLN A 60 -5.00 -5.37 3.52
CA GLN A 60 -5.58 -4.02 3.58
C GLN A 60 -5.66 -3.56 5.03
N LYS A 61 -5.11 -2.39 5.34
CA LYS A 61 -5.38 -1.72 6.60
C LYS A 61 -6.76 -1.07 6.47
N GLU A 62 -7.68 -1.47 7.34
CA GLU A 62 -8.91 -0.71 7.51
C GLU A 62 -8.51 0.69 7.97
N ASN A 63 -8.84 1.70 7.16
CA ASN A 63 -8.92 3.06 7.68
C ASN A 63 -10.04 3.01 8.72
N LYS A 64 -9.67 2.89 10.00
CA LYS A 64 -10.57 3.28 11.08
C LYS A 64 -10.82 4.76 10.88
N ILE A 65 -11.86 5.10 10.13
CA ILE A 65 -12.48 6.42 10.24
C ILE A 65 -12.91 6.47 11.69
N SER A 66 -12.11 7.16 12.50
CA SER A 66 -12.48 7.39 13.88
C SER A 66 -13.72 8.28 13.85
N SER A 67 -14.70 8.01 14.69
CA SER A 67 -15.91 8.83 14.80
C SER A 67 -15.62 10.30 15.15
N GLU A 68 -14.35 10.62 15.47
CA GLU A 68 -13.82 11.93 15.82
C GLU A 68 -13.55 12.81 14.57
N ASP A 69 -13.39 12.22 13.38
CA ASP A 69 -13.17 12.95 12.12
C ASP A 69 -14.46 13.55 11.51
N ILE A 70 -15.63 13.28 12.09
CA ILE A 70 -16.95 13.69 11.57
C ILE A 70 -17.43 15.04 12.16
N ILE A 71 -16.77 15.61 13.17
CA ILE A 71 -17.27 16.79 13.88
C ILE A 71 -16.47 18.04 13.49
N GLY A 72 -16.81 18.65 12.36
CA GLY A 72 -16.06 19.83 11.90
C GLY A 72 -16.66 20.63 10.75
N TYR A 73 -17.99 20.68 10.59
CA TYR A 73 -18.64 21.67 9.74
C TYR A 73 -19.84 22.26 10.48
N ASN A 74 -19.62 23.41 11.13
CA ASN A 74 -20.63 24.39 11.52
C ASN A 74 -20.38 25.67 10.73
#